data_AF-A0A5M9IWD0-F1
#
_entry.id   AF-A0A5M9IWD0-F1
#
_cell.length_a   1.000
_cell.length_b   1.000
_cell.length_c   1.000
_cell.angle_alpha   90.00
_cell.angle_beta   90.00
_cell.angle_gamma   90.00
#
_symmetry.space_group_name_H-M   'P 1'
#
loop_
_entity.id
_entity.type
_entity.pdbx_description
1 polymer ?
#
loop_
_entity_poly.entity_id
_entity_poly.type
_entity_poly.pdbx_seq_one_letter_code
_entity_poly.pdbx_strand_id
1 'polypeptide(L)'
;MGDSTSTNIRNLLEGRINLVRNLAQNIAREPANAETLMDESVVTSSFLTDYLGKVDGSFSIRPNTKMPDGYDPRSRPWYKDGMNASGAILTEPYIDLATNKMVISVISKVSSSIGVVGGDLALDGLVELINSLNFGGMGYAFLINEQGKILVHPDKALVMKSLSDLYRTHTETFRRADRGPVQRASPLADLRTNQRATFRQRVHRPPYR
;
A
#
# COMPACT_ATOMS: atom_id res chain seq x y z
N MET A 1 -22.20 -4.37 6.14
CA MET A 1 -21.64 -3.06 5.74
C MET A 1 -20.11 -3.06 5.79
N GLY A 2 -19.44 -3.55 6.84
CA GLY A 2 -17.97 -3.64 6.87
C GLY A 2 -17.34 -4.53 5.79
N ASP A 3 -18.01 -5.62 5.40
CA ASP A 3 -17.53 -6.54 4.35
C ASP A 3 -17.44 -5.86 2.97
N SER A 4 -18.34 -4.93 2.66
CA SER A 4 -18.35 -4.21 1.39
C SER A 4 -17.17 -3.23 1.28
N THR A 5 -16.82 -2.54 2.37
CA THR A 5 -15.65 -1.63 2.41
C THR A 5 -14.34 -2.38 2.19
N SER A 6 -14.12 -3.46 2.95
CA SER A 6 -12.91 -4.28 2.82
C SER A 6 -12.76 -4.85 1.41
N THR A 7 -13.87 -5.29 0.83
CA THR A 7 -13.89 -5.87 -0.52
C THR A 7 -13.57 -4.82 -1.57
N ASN A 8 -14.15 -3.62 -1.48
CA ASN A 8 -13.88 -2.54 -2.41
C ASN A 8 -12.41 -2.10 -2.40
N ILE A 9 -11.83 -1.93 -1.20
CA ILE A 9 -10.41 -1.55 -1.07
C ILE A 9 -9.51 -2.66 -1.59
N ARG A 10 -9.82 -3.93 -1.26
CA ARG A 10 -9.07 -5.07 -1.78
C ARG A 10 -9.09 -5.09 -3.30
N ASN A 11 -10.27 -4.98 -3.91
CA ASN A 11 -10.44 -4.98 -5.35
C ASN A 11 -9.70 -3.82 -6.02
N LEU A 12 -9.74 -2.62 -5.41
CA LEU A 12 -8.98 -1.47 -5.90
C LEU A 12 -7.48 -1.74 -5.88
N LEU A 13 -6.94 -2.17 -4.73
CA LEU A 13 -5.51 -2.44 -4.58
C LEU A 13 -5.04 -3.60 -5.46
N GLU A 14 -5.82 -4.67 -5.56
CA GLU A 14 -5.56 -5.78 -6.50
C GLU A 14 -5.55 -5.28 -7.94
N GLY A 15 -6.49 -4.41 -8.32
CA GLY A 15 -6.51 -3.77 -9.62
C GLY A 15 -5.23 -2.99 -9.91
N ARG A 16 -4.74 -2.19 -8.94
CA ARG A 16 -3.48 -1.44 -9.07
C ARG A 16 -2.25 -2.34 -9.12
N ILE A 17 -2.21 -3.39 -8.29
CA ILE A 17 -1.15 -4.40 -8.30
C ILE A 17 -1.09 -5.12 -9.65
N ASN A 18 -2.24 -5.50 -10.19
CA ASN A 18 -2.34 -6.15 -11.50
C ASN A 18 -1.90 -5.20 -12.62
N LEU A 19 -2.28 -3.93 -12.55
CA LEU A 19 -1.87 -2.92 -13.52
C LEU A 19 -0.35 -2.75 -13.57
N VAL A 20 0.31 -2.54 -12.42
CA VAL A 20 1.77 -2.41 -12.36
C VAL A 20 2.48 -3.70 -12.77
N ARG A 21 1.95 -4.87 -12.39
CA ARG A 21 2.51 -6.16 -12.82
C ARG A 21 2.47 -6.30 -14.34
N ASN A 22 1.35 -5.98 -14.97
CA ASN A 22 1.19 -6.06 -16.42
C ASN A 22 2.07 -5.03 -17.12
N LEU A 23 2.14 -3.80 -16.61
CA LEU A 23 3.04 -2.77 -17.12
C LEU A 23 4.50 -3.23 -17.08
N ALA A 24 4.95 -3.80 -15.97
CA ALA A 24 6.30 -4.35 -15.85
C ALA A 24 6.57 -5.46 -16.86
N GLN A 25 5.62 -6.38 -17.08
CA GLN A 25 5.75 -7.44 -18.05
C GLN A 25 5.80 -6.92 -19.50
N ASN A 26 4.99 -5.92 -19.82
CA ASN A 26 4.97 -5.30 -21.15
C ASN A 26 6.28 -4.55 -21.42
N ILE A 27 6.77 -3.77 -20.45
CA ILE A 27 8.08 -3.11 -20.56
C ILE A 27 9.20 -4.14 -20.72
N ALA A 28 9.15 -5.27 -20.00
CA ALA A 28 10.16 -6.31 -20.14
C ALA A 28 10.18 -6.96 -21.54
N ARG A 29 9.03 -7.08 -22.19
CA ARG A 29 8.90 -7.62 -23.55
C ARG A 29 9.32 -6.61 -24.62
N GLU A 30 8.98 -5.35 -24.42
CA GLU A 30 9.23 -4.28 -25.38
C GLU A 30 9.87 -3.05 -24.71
N PRO A 31 11.15 -3.13 -24.27
CA PRO A 31 11.77 -2.05 -23.51
C PRO A 31 11.86 -0.71 -24.25
N ALA A 32 11.90 -0.75 -25.59
CA ALA A 32 11.89 0.44 -26.44
C ALA A 32 10.56 1.24 -26.32
N ASN A 33 9.47 0.59 -25.93
CA ASN A 33 8.14 1.19 -25.82
C ASN A 33 7.80 1.63 -24.39
N ALA A 34 8.77 1.60 -23.45
CA ALA A 34 8.52 1.86 -22.04
C ALA A 34 7.84 3.20 -21.76
N GLU A 35 8.29 4.29 -22.39
CA GLU A 35 7.69 5.62 -22.22
C GLU A 35 6.23 5.64 -22.71
N THR A 36 5.97 5.09 -23.90
CA THR A 36 4.61 4.99 -24.47
C THR A 36 3.67 4.19 -23.57
N LEU A 37 4.15 3.08 -23.02
CA LEU A 37 3.37 2.23 -22.10
C LEU A 37 3.04 2.95 -20.80
N MET A 38 3.97 3.77 -20.28
CA MET A 38 3.72 4.60 -19.10
C MET A 38 2.73 5.74 -19.38
N ASP A 39 2.74 6.28 -20.60
CA ASP A 39 1.84 7.35 -21.04
C ASP A 39 0.38 6.90 -21.27
N GLU A 40 0.09 5.59 -21.21
CA GLU A 40 -1.26 5.09 -21.34
C GLU A 40 -2.21 5.70 -20.28
N SER A 41 -3.40 6.14 -20.71
CA SER A 41 -4.35 6.83 -19.84
C SER A 41 -4.78 5.98 -18.65
N VAL A 42 -4.84 4.66 -18.80
CA VAL A 42 -5.17 3.74 -17.71
C VAL A 42 -4.08 3.74 -16.63
N VAL A 43 -2.81 3.96 -16.99
CA VAL A 43 -1.69 4.07 -16.05
C VAL A 43 -1.70 5.44 -15.38
N THR A 44 -1.65 6.51 -16.19
CA THR A 44 -1.53 7.89 -15.70
C THR A 44 -2.73 8.37 -14.88
N SER A 45 -3.93 7.82 -15.10
CA SER A 45 -5.12 8.11 -14.27
C SER A 45 -5.25 7.23 -13.02
N SER A 46 -4.42 6.19 -12.89
CA SER A 46 -4.54 5.21 -11.79
C SER A 46 -3.74 5.58 -10.55
N PHE A 47 -2.72 6.44 -10.69
CA PHE A 47 -1.74 6.75 -9.65
C PHE A 47 -1.58 8.26 -9.48
N LEU A 48 -1.04 8.68 -8.32
CA LEU A 48 -0.60 10.05 -8.11
C LEU A 48 0.58 10.37 -9.03
N THR A 49 1.54 9.45 -9.08
CA THR A 49 2.67 9.42 -9.99
C THR A 49 2.90 7.99 -10.44
N ASP A 50 3.32 7.78 -11.68
CA ASP A 50 3.89 6.52 -12.15
C ASP A 50 5.32 6.75 -12.64
N TYR A 51 6.17 5.75 -12.50
CA TYR A 51 7.60 5.92 -12.75
C TYR A 51 8.33 4.62 -13.06
N LEU A 52 9.45 4.78 -13.77
CA LEU A 52 10.41 3.74 -14.07
C LEU A 52 11.81 4.20 -13.64
N GLY A 53 12.39 3.50 -12.66
CA GLY A 53 13.82 3.60 -12.38
C GLY A 53 14.56 2.49 -13.11
N LYS A 54 15.62 2.84 -13.84
CA LYS A 54 16.45 1.86 -14.54
C LYS A 54 17.76 1.58 -13.80
N VAL A 55 18.38 0.45 -14.12
CA VAL A 55 19.65 0.00 -13.50
C VAL A 55 20.82 0.95 -13.76
N ASP A 56 20.79 1.69 -14.86
CA ASP A 56 21.78 2.71 -15.20
C ASP A 56 21.60 4.03 -14.41
N GLY A 57 20.52 4.14 -13.63
CA GLY A 57 20.17 5.33 -12.86
C GLY A 57 19.23 6.30 -13.59
N SER A 58 18.89 6.05 -14.85
CA SER A 58 17.88 6.84 -15.54
C SER A 58 16.50 6.68 -14.88
N PHE A 59 15.73 7.75 -14.91
CA PHE A 59 14.43 7.83 -14.25
C PHE A 59 13.42 8.54 -15.12
N SER A 60 12.26 7.90 -15.29
CA SER A 60 11.10 8.44 -15.97
C SER A 60 9.95 8.52 -14.97
N ILE A 61 9.19 9.61 -14.98
CA ILE A 61 8.04 9.83 -14.09
C ILE A 61 6.93 10.54 -14.84
N ARG A 62 5.67 10.20 -14.51
CA ARG A 62 4.46 10.87 -14.95
C ARG A 62 3.61 11.28 -13.73
N PRO A 63 2.97 12.47 -13.74
CA PRO A 63 3.22 13.56 -14.68
C PRO A 63 4.68 14.03 -14.62
N ASN A 64 5.19 14.54 -15.75
CA ASN A 64 6.59 14.98 -15.86
C ASN A 64 6.92 16.01 -14.77
N THR A 65 7.84 15.66 -13.88
CA THR A 65 8.23 16.46 -12.72
C THR A 65 9.73 16.58 -12.67
N LYS A 66 10.24 17.80 -12.42
CA LYS A 66 11.68 18.03 -12.23
C LYS A 66 12.10 17.45 -10.88
N MET A 67 12.99 16.45 -10.91
CA MET A 67 13.55 15.87 -9.70
C MET A 67 14.69 16.73 -9.12
N PRO A 68 15.00 16.61 -7.81
CA PRO A 68 16.15 17.26 -7.21
C PRO A 68 17.47 16.86 -7.89
N ASP A 69 18.45 17.77 -7.87
CA ASP A 69 19.78 17.50 -8.40
C ASP A 69 20.42 16.30 -7.67
N GLY A 70 21.05 15.40 -8.43
CA GLY A 70 21.65 14.17 -7.89
C GLY A 70 20.65 13.09 -7.50
N TYR A 71 19.37 13.20 -7.87
CA TYR A 71 18.39 12.15 -7.67
C TYR A 71 18.82 10.84 -8.36
N ASP A 72 18.91 9.77 -7.58
CA ASP A 72 19.15 8.41 -8.08
C ASP A 72 18.01 7.48 -7.62
N PRO A 73 17.21 6.92 -8.55
CA PRO A 73 16.11 6.04 -8.19
C PRO A 73 16.58 4.79 -7.43
N ARG A 74 17.81 4.31 -7.67
CA ARG A 74 18.38 3.09 -7.07
C ARG A 74 18.67 3.24 -5.57
N SER A 75 18.81 4.49 -5.12
CA SER A 75 18.99 4.81 -3.70
C SER A 75 17.68 4.70 -2.90
N ARG A 76 16.53 4.77 -3.58
CA ARG A 76 15.20 4.89 -2.98
C ARG A 76 14.72 3.56 -2.39
N PRO A 77 13.94 3.58 -1.29
CA PRO A 77 13.39 2.36 -0.68
C PRO A 77 12.59 1.52 -1.69
N TRP A 78 11.69 2.16 -2.45
CA TRP A 78 10.85 1.49 -3.45
C TRP A 78 11.68 0.73 -4.50
N TYR A 79 12.82 1.25 -4.92
CA TYR A 79 13.65 0.58 -5.92
C TYR A 79 14.31 -0.67 -5.34
N LYS A 80 14.86 -0.55 -4.11
CA LYS A 80 15.48 -1.67 -3.40
C LYS A 80 14.47 -2.77 -3.12
N ASP A 81 13.29 -2.40 -2.63
CA ASP A 81 12.19 -3.32 -2.35
C ASP A 81 11.75 -4.03 -3.64
N GLY A 82 11.58 -3.27 -4.73
CA GLY A 82 11.16 -3.81 -6.02
C GLY A 82 12.18 -4.78 -6.63
N MET A 83 13.47 -4.44 -6.59
CA MET A 83 14.52 -5.32 -7.08
C MET A 83 14.58 -6.65 -6.35
N ASN A 84 14.31 -6.64 -5.04
CA ASN A 84 14.31 -7.83 -4.18
C ASN A 84 13.00 -8.62 -4.24
N ALA A 85 11.92 -8.02 -4.75
CA ALA A 85 10.63 -8.68 -4.83
C ALA A 85 10.58 -9.78 -5.92
N SER A 86 9.81 -10.83 -5.65
CA SER A 86 9.50 -11.90 -6.60
C SER A 86 8.28 -11.60 -7.48
N GLY A 87 7.64 -10.44 -7.30
CA GLY A 87 6.47 -10.00 -8.03
C GLY A 87 6.09 -8.58 -7.62
N ALA A 88 4.91 -8.13 -8.06
CA ALA A 88 4.39 -6.83 -7.67
C ALA A 88 4.06 -6.81 -6.16
N ILE A 89 4.49 -5.75 -5.46
CA ILE A 89 4.32 -5.58 -4.01
C ILE A 89 3.88 -4.15 -3.67
N LEU A 90 3.39 -3.96 -2.44
CA LEU A 90 3.20 -2.65 -1.82
C LEU A 90 4.40 -2.31 -0.94
N THR A 91 4.88 -1.07 -1.02
CA THR A 91 5.92 -0.56 -0.12
C THR A 91 5.36 -0.22 1.25
N GLU A 92 6.26 -0.05 2.23
CA GLU A 92 5.94 0.75 3.40
C GLU A 92 5.77 2.24 3.04
N PRO A 93 5.02 3.03 3.83
CA PRO A 93 4.90 4.47 3.63
C PRO A 93 6.24 5.21 3.61
N TYR A 94 6.41 6.12 2.65
CA TYR A 94 7.55 7.03 2.57
C TYR A 94 7.15 8.37 1.93
N ILE A 95 8.04 9.37 2.01
CA ILE A 95 7.83 10.66 1.36
C ILE A 95 8.25 10.58 -0.11
N ASP A 96 7.28 10.79 -1.00
CA ASP A 96 7.54 11.01 -2.41
C ASP A 96 8.23 12.37 -2.60
N LEU A 97 9.34 12.38 -3.34
CA LEU A 97 10.13 13.59 -3.57
C LEU A 97 9.55 14.47 -4.68
N ALA A 98 8.69 13.94 -5.55
CA ALA A 98 8.05 14.73 -6.60
C ALA A 98 6.93 15.61 -6.02
N THR A 99 6.11 15.05 -5.13
CA THR A 99 4.92 15.72 -4.58
C THR A 99 5.06 16.18 -3.13
N ASN A 100 6.11 15.74 -2.43
CA ASN A 100 6.31 15.94 -0.99
C ASN A 100 5.14 15.38 -0.14
N LYS A 101 4.43 14.38 -0.65
CA LYS A 101 3.36 13.68 0.05
C LYS A 101 3.87 12.36 0.63
N MET A 102 3.24 11.92 1.71
CA MET A 102 3.39 10.55 2.18
C MET A 102 2.61 9.63 1.25
N VAL A 103 3.28 8.64 0.68
CA VAL A 103 2.73 7.67 -0.28
C VAL A 103 3.01 6.24 0.14
N ILE A 104 2.21 5.31 -0.34
CA ILE A 104 2.64 3.92 -0.56
C ILE A 104 2.74 3.70 -2.05
N SER A 105 3.65 2.83 -2.48
CA SER A 105 3.81 2.53 -3.89
C SER A 105 3.42 1.10 -4.18
N VAL A 106 2.74 0.89 -5.31
CA VAL A 106 2.68 -0.42 -5.95
C VAL A 106 3.87 -0.49 -6.90
N ILE A 107 4.74 -1.47 -6.71
CA ILE A 107 5.98 -1.60 -7.49
C ILE A 107 6.15 -3.01 -8.03
N SER A 108 6.84 -3.15 -9.15
CA SER A 108 7.24 -4.44 -9.70
C SER A 108 8.60 -4.32 -10.39
N LYS A 109 9.46 -5.31 -10.16
CA LYS A 109 10.65 -5.49 -10.98
C LYS A 109 10.24 -5.77 -12.43
N VAL A 110 10.81 -5.03 -13.36
CA VAL A 110 10.71 -5.30 -14.80
C VAL A 110 11.63 -6.47 -15.13
N SER A 111 12.92 -6.32 -14.83
CA SER A 111 13.93 -7.37 -14.86
C SER A 111 15.18 -6.88 -14.11
N SER A 112 16.10 -7.79 -13.79
CA SER A 112 17.38 -7.42 -13.17
C SER A 112 18.28 -6.57 -14.08
N SER A 113 18.03 -6.54 -15.39
CA SER A 113 18.78 -5.76 -16.38
C SER A 113 18.10 -4.47 -16.80
N ILE A 114 16.80 -4.28 -16.46
CA ILE A 114 16.05 -3.08 -16.82
C ILE A 114 15.83 -2.20 -15.60
N GLY A 115 15.25 -2.73 -14.51
CA GLY A 115 14.96 -1.96 -13.29
C GLY A 115 13.57 -2.24 -12.72
N VAL A 116 12.97 -1.20 -12.12
CA VAL A 116 11.72 -1.28 -11.36
C VAL A 116 10.75 -0.21 -11.84
N VAL A 117 9.51 -0.62 -12.13
CA VAL A 117 8.39 0.28 -12.43
C VAL A 117 7.45 0.33 -11.23
N GLY A 118 6.81 1.47 -11.02
CA GLY A 118 5.88 1.65 -9.90
C GLY A 118 4.90 2.79 -10.11
N GLY A 119 3.93 2.84 -9.21
CA GLY A 119 3.00 3.96 -9.10
C GLY A 119 2.62 4.25 -7.66
N ASP A 120 2.54 5.53 -7.33
CA ASP A 120 2.26 6.02 -5.98
C ASP A 120 0.77 6.18 -5.73
N LEU A 121 0.37 5.80 -4.52
CA LEU A 121 -0.94 6.03 -3.95
C LEU A 121 -0.77 6.95 -2.74
N ALA A 122 -1.40 8.12 -2.80
CA ALA A 122 -1.36 9.09 -1.73
C ALA A 122 -2.08 8.53 -0.48
N LEU A 123 -1.44 8.61 0.69
CA LEU A 123 -2.02 8.07 1.93
C LEU A 123 -3.33 8.77 2.32
N ASP A 124 -3.42 10.08 2.09
CA ASP A 124 -4.62 10.88 2.34
C ASP A 124 -5.82 10.35 1.53
N GLY A 125 -5.65 10.15 0.23
CA GLY A 125 -6.69 9.59 -0.63
C GLY A 125 -7.09 8.16 -0.23
N LEU A 126 -6.14 7.34 0.23
CA LEU A 126 -6.45 6.01 0.77
C LEU A 126 -7.23 6.10 2.10
N VAL A 127 -6.87 7.00 3.01
CA VAL A 127 -7.62 7.22 4.26
C VAL A 127 -9.05 7.64 3.95
N GLU A 128 -9.24 8.59 3.03
CA GLU A 128 -10.56 9.05 2.60
C GLU A 128 -11.38 7.92 1.99
N LEU A 129 -10.80 7.16 1.07
CA LEU A 129 -11.47 6.00 0.46
C LEU A 129 -11.89 4.98 1.53
N ILE A 130 -10.97 4.63 2.43
CA ILE A 130 -11.21 3.63 3.48
C ILE A 130 -12.35 4.05 4.42
N ASN A 131 -12.48 5.35 4.69
CA ASN A 131 -13.47 5.90 5.63
C ASN A 131 -14.69 6.55 4.95
N SER A 132 -14.75 6.56 3.62
CA SER A 132 -15.88 7.07 2.83
C SER A 132 -17.19 6.32 3.15
N LEU A 133 -17.06 5.05 3.57
CA LEU A 133 -18.18 4.26 4.05
C LEU A 133 -18.36 4.56 5.54
N ASN A 134 -19.27 5.50 5.81
CA ASN A 134 -19.64 5.93 7.15
C ASN A 134 -20.03 4.73 8.03
N PHE A 135 -19.22 4.43 9.05
CA PHE A 135 -19.49 3.39 10.04
C PHE A 135 -20.55 3.79 11.08
N GLY A 136 -21.40 4.78 10.78
CA GLY A 136 -22.37 5.35 11.71
C GLY A 136 -21.71 5.96 12.95
N GLY A 137 -20.49 6.49 12.82
CA GLY A 137 -19.69 7.01 13.94
C GLY A 137 -19.09 5.95 14.88
N MET A 138 -19.28 4.65 14.62
CA MET A 138 -18.85 3.56 15.52
C MET A 138 -17.42 3.05 15.29
N GLY A 139 -16.61 3.72 14.47
CA GLY A 139 -15.22 3.30 14.26
C GLY A 139 -14.62 3.82 12.96
N TYR A 140 -13.47 3.24 12.62
CA TYR A 140 -12.70 3.56 11.43
C TYR A 140 -11.99 2.30 10.93
N ALA A 141 -11.54 2.34 9.68
CA ALA A 141 -10.73 1.29 9.08
C ALA A 141 -9.31 1.78 8.81
N PHE A 142 -8.37 0.84 8.79
CA PHE A 142 -6.96 1.10 8.57
C PHE A 142 -6.32 -0.10 7.85
N LEU A 143 -5.22 0.13 7.14
CA LEU A 143 -4.50 -0.88 6.37
C LEU A 143 -3.26 -1.35 7.13
N ILE A 144 -3.01 -2.66 7.13
CA ILE A 144 -1.79 -3.27 7.67
C ILE A 144 -1.12 -4.14 6.61
N ASN A 145 0.21 -4.31 6.72
CA ASN A 145 0.91 -5.36 5.98
C ASN A 145 0.80 -6.72 6.70
N GLU A 146 1.36 -7.76 6.08
CA GLU A 146 1.34 -9.14 6.61
C GLU A 146 2.05 -9.27 7.97
N GLN A 147 3.02 -8.40 8.23
CA GLN A 147 3.77 -8.33 9.48
C GLN A 147 3.00 -7.59 10.60
N GLY A 148 1.79 -7.09 10.31
CA GLY A 148 0.97 -6.36 11.27
C GLY A 148 1.41 -4.91 11.49
N LYS A 149 2.24 -4.34 10.60
CA LYS A 149 2.60 -2.92 10.59
C LYS A 149 1.49 -2.10 9.96
N ILE A 150 1.13 -0.99 10.57
CA ILE A 150 0.10 -0.08 10.07
C ILE A 150 0.66 0.74 8.92
N LEU A 151 0.06 0.62 7.74
CA LEU A 151 0.44 1.35 6.53
C LEU A 151 -0.40 2.62 6.33
N VAL A 152 -1.70 2.53 6.59
CA VAL A 152 -2.66 3.63 6.39
C VAL A 152 -3.56 3.69 7.61
N HIS A 153 -3.70 4.85 8.24
CA HIS A 153 -4.51 5.02 9.45
C HIS A 153 -5.02 6.47 9.58
N PRO A 154 -6.26 6.71 10.06
CA PRO A 154 -6.79 8.07 10.27
C PRO A 154 -5.93 8.91 11.22
N ASP A 155 -5.49 8.30 12.33
CA ASP A 155 -4.44 8.87 13.18
C ASP A 155 -3.06 8.61 12.59
N LYS A 156 -2.42 9.67 12.09
CA LYS A 156 -1.09 9.66 11.50
C LYS A 156 0.00 9.18 12.46
N ALA A 157 -0.17 9.36 13.78
CA ALA A 157 0.79 8.93 14.79
C ALA A 157 0.85 7.40 14.95
N LEU A 158 -0.07 6.66 14.33
CA LEU A 158 -0.10 5.21 14.34
C LEU A 158 0.46 4.59 13.05
N VAL A 159 0.67 5.37 11.99
CA VAL A 159 1.33 4.91 10.77
C VAL A 159 2.74 4.42 11.10
N MET A 160 3.14 3.31 10.50
CA MET A 160 4.39 2.56 10.73
C MET A 160 4.54 1.88 12.10
N LYS A 161 3.58 2.00 13.02
CA LYS A 161 3.59 1.23 14.27
C LYS A 161 3.14 -0.21 14.04
N SER A 162 3.67 -1.13 14.83
CA SER A 162 3.19 -2.52 14.86
C SER A 162 1.95 -2.65 15.74
N LEU A 163 0.98 -3.46 15.32
CA LEU A 163 -0.14 -3.85 16.18
C LEU A 163 0.34 -4.48 17.49
N SER A 164 1.44 -5.24 17.46
CA SER A 164 1.99 -5.85 18.67
C SER A 164 2.37 -4.80 19.72
N ASP A 165 2.93 -3.66 19.31
CA ASP A 165 3.34 -2.61 20.23
C ASP A 165 2.14 -1.87 20.83
N LEU A 166 1.07 -1.69 20.05
CA LEU A 166 -0.16 -1.04 20.52
C LEU A 166 -0.95 -1.91 21.51
N TYR A 167 -0.91 -3.24 21.33
CA TYR A 167 -1.65 -4.19 22.17
C TYR A 167 -0.83 -4.80 23.32
N ARG A 168 0.51 -4.72 23.27
CA ARG A 168 1.37 -5.08 24.42
C ARG A 168 1.15 -4.14 25.61
N THR A 169 0.86 -2.87 25.36
CA THR A 169 0.52 -1.87 26.40
C THR A 169 -0.80 -2.15 27.12
N HIS A 170 -1.64 -3.05 26.59
CA HIS A 170 -2.86 -3.50 27.25
C HIS A 170 -2.71 -4.85 27.95
N THR A 171 -1.61 -5.59 27.78
CA THR A 171 -1.44 -6.89 28.47
C THR A 171 -0.99 -6.75 29.92
N GLU A 172 -0.44 -5.59 30.30
CA GLU A 172 -0.10 -5.27 31.71
C GLU A 172 -1.33 -4.80 32.50
N THR A 173 -2.29 -4.12 31.87
CA THR A 173 -3.52 -3.64 32.53
C THR A 173 -4.66 -4.65 32.54
N PHE A 174 -4.67 -5.65 31.64
CA PHE A 174 -5.71 -6.68 31.59
C PHE A 174 -5.47 -7.90 32.51
N ARG A 175 -4.42 -7.89 33.37
CA ARG A 175 -4.24 -8.92 34.40
C ARG A 175 -5.08 -8.69 35.67
N ARG A 176 -5.88 -7.62 35.72
CA ARG A 176 -6.90 -7.39 36.76
C ARG A 176 -8.13 -6.78 36.11
N ALA A 177 -9.27 -7.47 36.26
CA ALA A 177 -10.62 -7.11 35.86
C ALA A 177 -11.08 -7.52 34.45
N ASP A 178 -12.08 -8.40 34.50
CA ASP A 178 -13.14 -8.72 33.53
C ASP A 178 -12.86 -9.54 32.27
N ARG A 179 -13.29 -10.80 32.39
CA ARG A 179 -13.50 -11.78 31.33
C ARG A 179 -14.73 -11.39 30.50
N GLY A 180 -14.53 -10.94 29.27
CA GLY A 180 -15.55 -10.91 28.20
C GLY A 180 -14.98 -11.47 26.89
N PRO A 181 -15.74 -12.24 26.10
CA PRO A 181 -15.18 -12.96 24.95
C PRO A 181 -14.86 -12.01 23.79
N VAL A 182 -13.60 -12.02 23.35
CA VAL A 182 -13.16 -11.46 22.06
C VAL A 182 -13.67 -12.39 20.95
N GLN A 183 -14.56 -11.89 20.10
CA GLN A 183 -15.05 -12.67 18.96
C GLN A 183 -14.00 -12.67 17.85
N ARG A 184 -13.36 -13.83 17.63
CA ARG A 184 -12.43 -14.05 16.51
C ARG A 184 -13.22 -14.13 15.21
N ALA A 185 -12.84 -13.37 14.19
CA ALA A 185 -13.29 -13.62 12.83
C ALA A 185 -12.68 -14.94 12.32
N SER A 186 -13.49 -15.80 11.72
CA SER A 186 -13.11 -17.14 11.25
C SER A 186 -12.00 -17.11 10.20
N PRO A 187 -11.10 -18.10 10.17
CA PRO A 187 -10.18 -18.28 9.06
C PRO A 187 -10.97 -18.77 7.83
N LEU A 188 -10.88 -18.07 6.70
CA LEU A 188 -11.28 -18.64 5.42
C LEU A 188 -10.24 -19.70 5.02
N ALA A 189 -10.59 -20.96 5.26
CA ALA A 189 -9.90 -22.13 4.76
C ALA A 189 -10.01 -22.22 3.23
N ASP A 190 -8.94 -22.75 2.64
CA ASP A 190 -8.69 -23.00 1.22
C ASP A 190 -8.62 -21.80 0.28
N LEU A 191 -7.38 -21.42 -0.05
CA LEU A 191 -6.85 -21.33 -1.41
C LEU A 191 -5.33 -21.18 -1.30
N ARG A 192 -4.61 -22.07 -2.00
CA ARG A 192 -3.15 -22.11 -2.03
C ARG A 192 -2.59 -20.84 -2.68
N THR A 193 -1.41 -20.44 -2.19
CA THR A 193 -0.42 -19.50 -2.75
C THR A 193 -0.38 -18.10 -2.12
N ASN A 194 0.86 -17.69 -1.83
CA ASN A 194 1.29 -16.57 -0.98
C ASN A 194 0.76 -15.19 -1.40
N GLN A 195 0.37 -14.42 -0.36
CA GLN A 195 0.09 -12.97 -0.29
C GLN A 195 -1.33 -12.70 0.20
N ARG A 196 -1.50 -12.49 1.51
CA ARG A 196 -2.78 -12.10 2.14
C ARG A 196 -2.61 -10.80 2.93
N ALA A 197 -3.03 -9.69 2.33
CA ALA A 197 -3.37 -8.49 3.10
C ALA A 197 -4.62 -8.77 3.95
N THR A 198 -4.52 -8.59 5.27
CA THR A 198 -5.63 -8.85 6.21
C THR A 198 -6.25 -7.55 6.68
N PHE A 199 -7.52 -7.32 6.33
CA PHE A 199 -8.29 -6.17 6.80
C PHE A 199 -8.79 -6.41 8.23
N ARG A 200 -8.66 -5.41 9.12
CA ARG A 200 -9.21 -5.46 10.48
C ARG A 200 -10.12 -4.28 10.73
N GLN A 201 -11.34 -4.56 11.18
CA GLN A 201 -12.31 -3.56 11.64
C GLN A 201 -12.27 -3.50 13.18
N ARG A 202 -12.28 -2.30 13.76
CA ARG A 202 -12.45 -2.11 15.20
C ARG A 202 -13.79 -1.39 15.43
N VAL A 203 -14.71 -2.04 16.15
CA VAL A 203 -15.98 -1.43 16.58
C VAL A 203 -15.73 -0.73 17.91
N HIS A 204 -15.93 0.58 17.95
CA HIS A 204 -15.96 1.37 19.17
C HIS A 204 -17.39 1.29 19.73
N ARG A 205 -17.59 0.64 20.89
CA ARG A 205 -18.86 0.72 21.60
C ARG A 205 -18.89 2.04 22.38
N PRO A 206 -19.88 2.93 22.16
CA PRO A 206 -20.06 4.07 23.05
C PRO A 206 -20.45 3.56 24.45
N PRO A 207 -20.08 4.28 25.53
CA PRO A 207 -20.57 3.97 26.86
C PRO A 207 -22.09 4.13 26.88
N TYR A 208 -22.79 3.09 27.35
CA TYR A 208 -24.24 3.11 27.57
C TYR A 208 -24.63 4.33 28.40
N ARG A 209 -25.65 5.08 27.93
CA ARG A 209 -26.51 5.91 28.77
C ARG A 209 -27.91 5.34 28.71
#